data_AF-A0A6I4R2Z6-F1
#
_entry.id   AF-A0A6I4R2Z6-F1
#
_cell.length_a   1.000
_cell.length_b   1.000
_cell.length_c   1.000
_cell.angle_alpha   90.00
_cell.angle_beta   90.00
_cell.angle_gamma   90.00
#
_symmetry.space_group_name_H-M   'P 1'
#
loop_
_entity.id
_entity.type
_entity.pdbx_description
1 polymer ?
#
loop_
_entity_poly.entity_id
_entity_poly.type
_entity_poly.pdbx_seq_one_letter_code
_entity_poly.pdbx_strand_id
1 'polypeptide(L)'
;MKFIHQREHLNEDDIVVIECSQPCNIRLMSDANFRSFKNGGRHAYHGGAFDKFPAKITVPNSGFWNITIDTVTRRAISVTRKPALKHSIKIVRRSSSNLS
;
A
#
# COMPACT_ATOMS: atom_id res chain seq x y z
N MET A 1 7.05 12.96 4.86
CA MET A 1 5.65 12.48 4.70
C MET A 1 5.34 11.48 5.80
N LYS A 2 4.10 11.45 6.30
CA LYS A 2 3.67 10.48 7.30
C LYS A 2 2.77 9.45 6.64
N PHE A 3 3.17 8.19 6.68
CA PHE A 3 2.46 7.07 6.07
C PHE A 3 2.59 5.84 6.97
N ILE A 4 1.64 4.91 6.83
CA ILE A 4 1.81 3.54 7.29
C ILE A 4 2.65 2.79 6.27
N HIS A 5 3.53 1.91 6.73
CA HIS A 5 4.41 1.11 5.88
C HIS A 5 4.48 -0.32 6.39
N GLN A 6 4.37 -1.27 5.46
CA GLN A 6 4.60 -2.69 5.69
C GLN A 6 5.40 -3.24 4.48
N ARG A 7 6.42 -4.06 4.74
CA ARG A 7 7.18 -4.75 3.70
C ARG A 7 6.89 -6.24 3.76
N GLU A 8 6.47 -6.82 2.65
CA GLU A 8 6.02 -8.21 2.56
C GLU A 8 6.62 -8.90 1.35
N HIS A 9 6.85 -10.21 1.47
CA HIS A 9 7.13 -11.05 0.32
C HIS A 9 5.82 -11.53 -0.30
N LEU A 10 5.54 -11.10 -1.52
CA LEU A 10 4.32 -11.40 -2.26
C LEU A 10 4.68 -12.17 -3.52
N ASN A 11 3.81 -13.09 -3.92
CA ASN A 11 3.95 -13.81 -5.18
C ASN A 11 3.20 -13.04 -6.28
N GLU A 12 3.57 -13.29 -7.53
CA GLU A 12 2.77 -12.90 -8.68
C GLU A 12 1.31 -13.36 -8.48
N ASP A 13 0.37 -12.52 -8.91
CA ASP A 13 -1.08 -12.73 -8.77
C ASP A 13 -1.64 -12.74 -7.34
N ASP A 14 -0.82 -12.65 -6.29
CA ASP A 14 -1.32 -12.34 -4.95
C ASP A 14 -2.13 -11.03 -4.99
N ILE A 15 -3.20 -10.96 -4.19
CA ILE A 15 -4.05 -9.77 -4.11
C ILE A 15 -3.86 -9.13 -2.74
N VAL A 16 -3.39 -7.89 -2.73
CA VAL A 16 -3.36 -7.06 -1.53
C VAL A 16 -4.71 -6.35 -1.40
N VAL A 17 -5.47 -6.74 -0.38
CA VAL A 17 -6.79 -6.20 -0.04
C VAL A 17 -6.65 -5.25 1.13
N ILE A 18 -7.01 -3.99 0.94
CA ILE A 18 -6.81 -2.92 1.93
C ILE A 18 -8.14 -2.26 2.25
N GLU A 19 -8.45 -2.17 3.54
CA GLU A 19 -9.56 -1.37 4.06
C GLU A 19 -9.00 -0.08 4.68
N CYS A 20 -9.71 1.04 4.52
CA CYS A 20 -9.39 2.31 5.14
C CYS A 20 -10.66 3.07 5.53
N SER A 21 -10.64 3.76 6.68
CA SER A 21 -11.78 4.54 7.17
C SER A 21 -12.01 5.86 6.43
N GLN A 22 -11.14 6.24 5.51
CA GLN A 22 -11.17 7.50 4.76
C GLN A 22 -10.36 7.38 3.46
N PRO A 23 -10.56 8.30 2.49
CA PRO A 23 -9.77 8.30 1.27
C PRO A 23 -8.26 8.38 1.53
N CYS A 24 -7.50 7.54 0.83
CA CYS A 24 -6.06 7.40 1.02
C CYS A 24 -5.35 7.11 -0.30
N ASN A 25 -4.06 7.44 -0.36
CA ASN A 25 -3.18 6.91 -1.37
C ASN A 25 -2.62 5.57 -0.89
N ILE A 26 -2.69 4.58 -1.76
CA ILE A 26 -2.10 3.28 -1.57
C ILE A 26 -1.05 3.08 -2.65
N ARG A 27 0.16 2.71 -2.25
CA ARG A 27 1.26 2.39 -3.18
C ARG A 27 1.90 1.07 -2.82
N LEU A 28 2.00 0.18 -3.80
CA LEU A 28 2.85 -1.00 -3.79
C LEU A 28 4.11 -0.69 -4.61
N MET A 29 5.27 -0.85 -3.99
CA MET A 29 6.57 -0.50 -4.59
C MET A 29 7.59 -1.59 -4.35
N SER A 30 8.47 -1.84 -5.32
CA SER A 30 9.72 -2.57 -5.07
C SER A 30 10.61 -1.81 -4.08
N ASP A 31 11.62 -2.47 -3.51
CA ASP A 31 12.56 -1.83 -2.57
C ASP A 31 13.27 -0.61 -3.18
N ALA A 32 13.67 -0.68 -4.46
CA ALA A 32 14.31 0.43 -5.16
C ALA A 32 13.36 1.63 -5.27
N ASN A 33 12.11 1.39 -5.66
CA ASN A 33 11.09 2.44 -5.78
C ASN A 33 10.74 3.04 -4.41
N PHE A 34 10.62 2.21 -3.37
CA PHE A 34 10.35 2.68 -2.02
C PHE A 34 11.49 3.55 -1.47
N ARG A 35 12.75 3.20 -1.74
CA ARG A 35 13.90 4.04 -1.39
C ARG A 35 13.82 5.40 -2.08
N SER A 36 13.52 5.44 -3.38
CA SER A 36 13.33 6.70 -4.12
C SER A 36 12.15 7.52 -3.57
N PHE A 37 11.01 6.87 -3.28
CA PHE A 37 9.84 7.51 -2.66
C PHE A 37 10.18 8.20 -1.33
N LYS A 38 10.88 7.50 -0.42
CA LYS A 38 11.31 8.07 0.87
C LYS A 38 12.20 9.30 0.71
N ASN A 39 13.03 9.32 -0.33
CA ASN A 39 13.94 10.42 -0.63
C ASN A 39 13.28 11.55 -1.46
N GLY A 40 11.97 11.47 -1.73
CA GLY A 40 11.27 12.45 -2.57
C GLY A 40 11.62 12.37 -4.06
N GLY A 41 12.30 11.30 -4.48
CA GLY A 41 12.68 11.06 -5.86
C GLY A 41 11.56 10.45 -6.70
N ARG A 42 11.78 10.42 -8.03
CA ARG A 42 10.89 9.75 -8.98
C ARG A 42 10.87 8.24 -8.69
N HIS A 43 9.68 7.67 -8.65
CA HIS A 43 9.46 6.25 -8.37
C HIS A 43 8.20 5.77 -9.10
N ALA A 44 8.16 4.47 -9.41
CA ALA A 44 6.98 3.80 -9.92
C ALA A 44 6.27 3.03 -8.79
N TYR A 45 4.96 2.83 -8.93
CA TYR A 45 4.15 2.09 -7.97
C TYR A 45 2.90 1.50 -8.63
N HIS A 46 2.35 0.47 -8.01
CA HIS A 46 1.00 -0.05 -8.30
C HIS A 46 0.03 0.47 -7.25
N GLY A 47 -1.14 0.97 -7.66
CA GLY A 47 -2.11 1.60 -6.77
C GLY A 47 -2.44 3.02 -7.23
N GLY A 48 -2.72 3.91 -6.29
CA GLY A 48 -3.23 5.26 -6.56
C GLY A 48 -4.03 5.82 -5.40
N ALA A 49 -4.87 6.81 -5.69
CA ALA A 49 -5.83 7.36 -4.74
C ALA A 49 -7.10 6.50 -4.74
N PHE A 50 -7.52 6.06 -3.57
CA PHE A 50 -8.74 5.27 -3.37
C PHE A 50 -9.68 6.00 -2.42
N ASP A 51 -10.96 6.04 -2.78
CA ASP A 51 -12.07 6.58 -1.98
C ASP A 51 -13.15 5.54 -1.67
N LYS A 52 -13.05 4.34 -2.26
CA LYS A 52 -13.91 3.18 -2.04
C LYS A 52 -13.08 1.98 -1.59
N PHE A 53 -13.59 1.24 -0.60
CA PHE A 53 -12.90 0.12 0.02
C PHE A 53 -13.80 -1.12 0.10
N PRO A 54 -13.22 -2.35 0.06
CA PRO A 54 -11.80 -2.64 0.04
C PRO A 54 -11.13 -2.32 -1.32
N ALA A 55 -9.96 -1.68 -1.25
CA ALA A 55 -9.09 -1.53 -2.40
C ALA A 55 -8.37 -2.88 -2.64
N LYS A 56 -8.31 -3.32 -3.91
CA LYS A 56 -7.66 -4.57 -4.29
C LYS A 56 -6.59 -4.27 -5.33
N ILE A 57 -5.35 -4.64 -5.03
CA ILE A 57 -4.21 -4.43 -5.93
C ILE A 57 -3.56 -5.79 -6.18
N THR A 58 -3.56 -6.23 -7.43
CA THR A 58 -2.88 -7.45 -7.87
C THR A 58 -1.38 -7.20 -7.94
N VAL A 59 -0.61 -8.14 -7.41
CA VAL A 59 0.85 -8.11 -7.44
C VAL A 59 1.33 -8.53 -8.84
N PRO A 60 2.11 -7.69 -9.53
CA PRO A 60 2.48 -7.91 -10.93
C PRO A 60 3.64 -8.90 -11.12
N ASN A 61 4.40 -9.21 -10.07
CA ASN A 61 5.48 -10.20 -10.07
C ASN A 61 5.89 -10.56 -8.64
N SER A 62 6.43 -11.77 -8.49
CA SER A 62 6.92 -12.28 -7.22
C SER A 62 8.13 -11.50 -6.70
N GLY A 63 8.13 -11.17 -5.41
CA GLY A 63 9.26 -10.54 -4.74
C GLY A 63 8.88 -9.77 -3.47
N PHE A 64 9.80 -8.94 -2.99
CA PHE A 64 9.54 -8.04 -1.87
C PHE A 64 8.88 -6.75 -2.33
N TRP A 65 7.73 -6.46 -1.70
CA TRP A 65 6.92 -5.29 -1.96
C TRP A 65 6.76 -4.45 -0.69
N ASN A 66 6.84 -3.14 -0.85
CA ASN A 66 6.58 -2.14 0.18
C ASN A 66 5.19 -1.57 -0.06
N ILE A 67 4.30 -1.79 0.90
CA ILE A 67 2.94 -1.28 0.90
C ILE A 67 2.94 -0.01 1.75
N THR A 68 2.53 1.12 1.17
CA THR A 68 2.35 2.37 1.90
C THR A 68 0.92 2.85 1.82
N ILE A 69 0.38 3.33 2.95
CA ILE A 69 -0.93 3.97 3.03
C ILE A 69 -0.74 5.37 3.63
N ASP A 70 -1.10 6.41 2.87
CA ASP A 70 -1.11 7.79 3.35
C ASP A 70 -2.44 8.45 3.11
N THR A 71 -2.87 9.28 4.06
CA THR A 71 -4.13 10.02 3.92
C THR A 71 -3.84 11.39 3.36
N VAL A 72 -4.64 11.81 2.38
CA VAL A 72 -4.58 13.16 1.86
C VAL A 72 -5.39 14.06 2.78
N THR A 73 -4.89 14.37 3.97
CA THR A 73 -5.57 15.31 4.85
C THR A 73 -5.29 16.74 4.38
N ARG A 74 -6.29 17.40 3.77
CA ARG A 74 -6.23 18.83 3.42
C ARG A 74 -6.35 19.77 4.63
N ARG A 75 -6.67 19.25 5.82
CA ARG A 75 -6.79 20.04 7.04
C ARG A 75 -5.49 20.01 7.82
N ALA A 76 -5.09 21.17 8.36
CA ALA A 76 -4.06 21.24 9.38
C ALA A 76 -4.44 20.29 10.53
N ILE A 77 -3.69 19.20 10.64
CA ILE A 77 -3.83 18.31 11.79
C ILE A 77 -3.22 19.07 12.96
N SER A 78 -4.06 19.41 13.95
CA SER A 78 -3.58 19.91 15.24
C SER A 78 -2.43 19.03 15.72
N VAL A 79 -1.30 19.64 16.10
CA VAL A 79 -0.07 18.95 16.53
C VAL A 79 -0.31 17.94 17.67
N THR A 80 -1.44 18.10 18.38
CA THR A 80 -1.89 17.26 19.49
C THR A 80 -2.81 16.09 19.10
N ARG A 81 -3.37 16.05 17.88
CA ARG A 81 -4.33 15.00 17.49
C ARG A 81 -3.70 14.05 16.49
N LYS A 82 -3.34 12.82 16.93
CA LYS A 82 -2.97 11.74 16.00
C LYS A 82 -4.17 11.49 15.07
N PRO A 83 -4.04 11.60 13.74
CA PRO A 83 -5.10 11.17 12.84
C PRO A 83 -5.30 9.68 13.05
N ALA A 84 -6.48 9.30 13.52
CA ALA A 84 -6.87 7.91 13.73
C ALA A 84 -7.32 7.31 12.39
N LEU A 85 -6.37 7.05 11.48
CA LEU A 85 -6.66 6.25 10.29
C LEU A 85 -6.82 4.79 10.72
N LYS A 86 -8.06 4.30 10.76
CA LYS A 86 -8.31 2.86 10.87
C LYS A 86 -8.08 2.25 9.50
N HIS A 87 -7.25 1.21 9.46
CA HIS A 87 -6.92 0.49 8.23
C HIS A 87 -6.67 -0.99 8.55
N SER A 88 -6.81 -1.84 7.55
CA SER A 88 -6.35 -3.23 7.61
C SER A 88 -5.73 -3.62 6.26
N ILE A 89 -4.75 -4.52 6.32
CA ILE A 89 -4.07 -5.08 5.15
C ILE A 89 -4.26 -6.59 5.22
N LYS A 90 -4.86 -7.17 4.18
CA LYS A 90 -5.04 -8.61 4.02
C LYS A 90 -4.43 -9.05 2.70
N ILE A 91 -3.62 -10.09 2.73
CA ILE A 91 -3.06 -10.71 1.53
C ILE A 91 -3.89 -11.95 1.21
N VAL A 92 -4.50 -11.97 0.02
CA VAL A 92 -5.12 -13.16 -0.53
C VAL A 92 -4.08 -13.82 -1.41
N ARG A 93 -3.49 -14.91 -0.91
CA ARG A 93 -2.51 -15.69 -1.65
C ARG A 93 -3.22 -16.43 -2.77
N ARG A 94 -2.86 -16.18 -4.01
CA ARG A 94 -3.30 -17.04 -5.12
C ARG A 94 -2.29 -18.15 -5.19
N SER A 95 -2.72 -19.35 -4.78
CA SER A 95 -1.90 -20.55 -4.84
C SER A 95 -1.30 -20.62 -6.24
N SER A 96 0.03 -20.69 -6.35
CA SER A 96 0.64 -21.33 -7.51
C SER A 96 -0.07 -22.68 -7.62
N SER A 97 -0.92 -22.83 -8.63
CA SER A 97 -1.62 -24.07 -8.90
C SER A 97 -0.61 -25.20 -8.74
N ASN A 98 -0.95 -26.19 -7.91
CA ASN A 98 -0.30 -27.50 -7.95
C ASN A 98 -0.45 -28.01 -9.40
N LEU A 99 0.49 -27.65 -10.27
CA LEU A 99 0.77 -28.46 -11.44
C LEU A 99 1.80 -29.48 -10.98
N SER A 100 1.25 -30.68 -10.75
CA SER A 100 1.87 -32.00 -10.89
C SER A 100 3.14 -32.05 -11.72
#